data_AF-A0A930U3B1-F1
#
_entry.id   AF-A0A930U3B1-F1
#
_cell.length_a   1.000
_cell.length_b   1.000
_cell.length_c   1.000
_cell.angle_alpha   90.00
_cell.angle_beta   90.00
_cell.angle_gamma   90.00
#
_symmetry.space_group_name_H-M   'P 1'
#
loop_
_entity.id
_entity.type
_entity.pdbx_description
1 polymer ?
#
loop_
_entity_poly.entity_id
_entity_poly.type
_entity_poly.pdbx_seq_one_letter_code
_entity_poly.pdbx_strand_id
1 'polypeptide(L)' 'MDTQERARQLMMRRTLQIRNRQQTMLSRAAAEVGQASAEGYSGLIQGKIQPTFRLSYDSTHVALS' A
#
# COMPACT_ATOMS: atom_id res chain seq x y z
N MET A 1 -16.27 -22.06 -5.88
CA MET A 1 -15.37 -21.13 -5.17
C MET A 1 -14.62 -21.92 -4.12
N ASP A 2 -13.39 -22.31 -4.43
CA ASP A 2 -12.54 -23.03 -3.49
C ASP A 2 -11.98 -22.08 -2.42
N THR A 3 -11.68 -22.63 -1.24
CA THR A 3 -11.08 -21.92 -0.10
C THR A 3 -9.74 -21.28 -0.48
N GLN A 4 -8.93 -21.94 -1.31
CA GLN A 4 -7.65 -21.42 -1.79
C GLN A 4 -7.86 -20.19 -2.69
N GLU A 5 -8.86 -20.24 -3.55
CA GLU A 5 -9.19 -19.15 -4.46
C GLU A 5 -9.69 -17.93 -3.71
N ARG A 6 -10.50 -18.14 -2.67
CA ARG A 6 -10.95 -17.07 -1.77
C ARG A 6 -9.79 -16.45 -0.99
N ALA A 7 -8.87 -17.27 -0.48
CA ALA A 7 -7.65 -16.78 0.18
C ALA A 7 -6.79 -15.95 -0.77
N ARG A 8 -6.62 -16.40 -2.02
CA ARG A 8 -5.90 -15.66 -3.06
C ARG A 8 -6.55 -14.31 -3.36
N GLN A 9 -7.88 -14.25 -3.49
CA GLN A 9 -8.61 -13.00 -3.72
C GLN A 9 -8.43 -12.01 -2.57
N LEU A 10 -8.50 -12.47 -1.31
CA LEU A 10 -8.26 -11.63 -0.14
C LEU A 10 -6.82 -11.08 -0.11
N MET A 11 -5.84 -11.93 -0.40
CA MET A 11 -4.43 -11.54 -0.51
C MET A 11 -4.22 -10.48 -1.59
N MET A 12 -4.76 -10.69 -2.79
CA MET A 12 -4.64 -9.73 -3.89
C MET A 12 -5.32 -8.40 -3.57
N ARG A 13 -6.53 -8.43 -3.00
CA ARG A 13 -7.25 -7.22 -2.58
C ARG A 13 -6.46 -6.44 -1.55
N ARG A 14 -5.90 -7.11 -0.54
CA ARG A 14 -5.07 -6.48 0.49
C ARG A 14 -3.81 -5.85 -0.12
N THR A 15 -3.11 -6.55 -1.00
CA THR A 15 -1.93 -6.01 -1.69
C THR A 15 -2.26 -4.76 -2.50
N LEU A 16 -3.40 -4.75 -3.21
CA LEU A 16 -3.86 -3.56 -3.94
C LEU A 16 -4.15 -2.38 -3.02
N GLN A 17 -4.81 -2.60 -1.87
CA GLN A 17 -5.07 -1.56 -0.88
C GLN A 17 -3.78 -0.95 -0.32
N ILE A 18 -2.80 -1.79 0.01
CA ILE A 18 -1.49 -1.35 0.52
C ILE A 18 -0.78 -0.50 -0.53
N ARG A 19 -0.74 -0.96 -1.79
CA ARG A 19 -0.12 -0.21 -2.89
C ARG A 19 -0.79 1.15 -3.09
N ASN A 20 -2.12 1.20 -3.14
CA ASN A 20 -2.84 2.46 -3.34
C ASN A 20 -2.53 3.46 -2.21
N ARG A 21 -2.50 3.00 -0.97
CA ARG A 21 -2.12 3.84 0.19
C ARG A 21 -0.68 4.34 0.08
N GLN A 22 0.28 3.46 -0.24
CA GLN A 22 1.68 3.84 -0.44
C GLN A 22 1.81 4.91 -1.52
N GLN A 23 1.13 4.71 -2.66
CA GLN A 23 1.12 5.67 -3.75
C GLN A 23 0.56 7.02 -3.31
N THR A 24 -0.56 7.04 -2.59
CA THR A 24 -1.15 8.29 -2.09
C THR A 24 -0.22 9.01 -1.11
N MET A 25 0.42 8.30 -0.19
CA MET A 25 1.38 8.91 0.75
C MET A 25 2.61 9.47 0.02
N LEU A 26 3.14 8.71 -0.94
CA LEU A 26 4.28 9.15 -1.76
C LEU A 26 3.93 10.39 -2.58
N SER A 27 2.75 10.40 -3.22
CA SER A 27 2.27 11.56 -3.99
C SER A 27 2.10 12.80 -3.11
N ARG A 28 1.58 12.65 -1.88
CA ARG A 28 1.48 13.76 -0.92
C ARG A 28 2.86 14.30 -0.54
N ALA A 29 3.79 13.42 -0.16
CA ALA A 29 5.15 13.82 0.18
C ALA A 29 5.90 14.46 -0.99
N ALA A 30 5.70 13.96 -2.22
CA ALA A 30 6.27 14.55 -3.44
C ALA A 30 5.75 15.99 -3.65
N ALA A 31 4.44 16.21 -3.45
CA ALA A 31 3.84 17.53 -3.55
C ALA A 31 4.40 18.51 -2.50
N GLU A 32 4.65 18.06 -1.27
CA GLU A 32 5.23 18.87 -0.19
C GLU A 32 6.65 19.38 -0.53
N VAL A 33 7.45 18.59 -1.26
CA VAL A 33 8.80 18.98 -1.68
C VAL A 33 8.83 19.66 -3.06
N GLY A 34 7.67 19.97 -3.64
CA GLY A 34 7.55 20.61 -4.97
C GLY A 34 7.96 19.70 -6.13
N GLN A 35 8.00 18.39 -5.92
CA GLN A 35 8.32 17.41 -6.95
C GLN A 35 7.04 16.97 -7.67
N ALA A 36 7.13 16.77 -8.99
CA ALA A 36 6.02 16.25 -9.77
C ALA A 36 5.56 14.91 -9.18
N SER A 37 4.24 14.74 -9.07
CA SER A 37 3.62 13.49 -8.62
C SER A 37 4.24 12.32 -9.37
N ALA A 38 4.68 11.30 -8.62
CA ALA A 38 5.22 10.07 -9.18
C ALA A 38 4.10 9.19 -9.78
N GLU A 39 3.27 9.77 -10.64
CA GLU A 39 2.20 9.08 -11.36
C GLU A 39 2.81 7.94 -12.18
N GLY A 40 2.42 6.72 -11.86
CA GLY A 40 2.94 5.51 -12.51
C GLY A 40 4.24 4.95 -11.93
N TYR A 41 4.87 5.61 -10.94
CA TYR A 41 6.01 5.01 -10.23
C TYR A 41 5.54 3.84 -9.35
N SER A 42 5.74 2.63 -9.84
CA SER A 42 5.55 1.39 -9.09
C SER A 42 6.89 0.69 -8.97
N GLY A 43 7.70 1.10 -8.00
CA GLY A 43 8.91 0.35 -7.65
C GLY A 43 8.54 -1.02 -7.09
N LEU A 44 9.18 -2.08 -7.60
CA LEU A 44 9.31 -3.30 -6.81
C LEU A 44 10.09 -2.88 -5.56
N ILE A 45 9.58 -3.17 -4.36
CA ILE A 45 10.31 -2.92 -3.12
C ILE A 45 11.64 -3.71 -3.22
N GLN A 46 12.71 -3.04 -3.64
CA GLN A 46 14.04 -3.61 -3.66
C GLN A 46 14.55 -3.58 -2.23
N GLY A 47 14.26 -4.66 -1.51
CA GLY A 47 14.63 -4.83 -0.11
C GLY A 47 13.67 -5.74 0.62
N LYS A 48 14.11 -6.30 1.75
CA LYS A 48 13.19 -6.95 2.69
C LYS A 48 12.27 -5.86 3.23
N ILE A 49 10.96 -5.99 3.00
CA ILE A 49 9.95 -5.13 3.64
C ILE A 49 10.24 -5.17 5.15
N GLN A 50 10.46 -4.01 5.78
CA GLN A 50 10.61 -3.98 7.23
C GLN A 50 9.40 -4.68 7.86
N PRO A 51 9.58 -5.73 8.67
CA PRO A 51 8.48 -6.56 9.16
C PRO A 51 7.39 -5.76 9.89
N THR A 52 7.79 -4.65 10.51
CA THR A 52 6.93 -3.70 11.23
C THR A 52 6.03 -2.88 10.32
N PHE A 53 6.34 -2.72 9.02
CA PHE A 53 5.48 -1.94 8.11
C PHE A 53 4.10 -2.57 7.92
N ARG A 54 3.95 -3.88 8.13
CA ARG A 54 2.63 -4.54 8.14
C ARG A 54 1.70 -3.94 9.19
N LEU A 55 2.23 -3.54 10.35
CA LEU A 55 1.47 -2.93 11.45
C LEU A 55 0.92 -1.55 11.06
N SER A 56 1.63 -0.83 10.20
CA SER A 56 1.27 0.53 9.75
C SER A 56 0.48 0.57 8.43
N TYR A 57 0.47 -0.53 7.66
CA TYR A 57 -0.29 -0.62 6.40
C TYR A 57 -1.73 -1.06 6.57
N ASP A 58 -2.00 -1.92 7.56
CA ASP A 58 -3.38 -2.19 7.95
C ASP A 58 -3.98 -0.89 8.52
N SER A 59 -5.24 -0.62 8.18
CA SER A 59 -5.97 0.52 8.71
C SER A 59 -6.02 0.40 10.23
N THR A 60 -5.20 1.17 10.93
CA THR A 60 -5.46 1.45 12.34
C THR A 60 -6.84 2.08 12.42
N HIS A 61 -7.61 1.70 13.44
CA HIS A 61 -9.00 2.08 13.73
C HIS A 61 -9.31 3.61 13.68
N VAL A 62 -8.32 4.44 13.44
CA VAL A 62 -8.36 5.91 13.44
C VAL A 62 -8.96 6.48 12.15
N ALA A 63 -8.97 5.76 11.03
CA ALA A 63 -9.54 6.24 9.77
C ALA A 63 -11.07 6.07 9.64
N LEU A 64 -11.75 5.70 10.73
CA LEU A 64 -13.20 5.52 10.80
C LEU A 64 -13.92 6.69 11.51
N SER A 65 -13.23 7.79 11.78
CA SER A 65 -13.80 8.98 12.44
C SER A 65 -13.93 10.17 11.51
#